data_AF-A0A9X8MX06-F1
#
_entry.id   AF-A0A9X8MX06-F1
#
_cell.length_a   1.000
_cell.length_b   1.000
_cell.length_c   1.000
_cell.angle_alpha   90.00
_cell.angle_beta   90.00
_cell.angle_gamma   90.00
#
_symmetry.space_group_name_H-M   'P 1'
#
loop_
_entity.id
_entity.type
_entity.pdbx_description
1 polymer ?
#
loop_
_entity_poly.entity_id
_entity_poly.type
_entity_poly.pdbx_seq_one_letter_code
_entity_poly.pdbx_strand_id
1 'polypeptide(L)'
;MEPDLFTAAAEDRQEKDPAGSPLAVRMRPRTLDEVVGQQHLLKPGSPLRRLVGEGAGGPAGPSSVFLWGPPGIGKTTLAYVVSQATNKRFVELSAITAGVKEVRAVIDGARRASGGYGKETVLFLDEIHRFSKAQQDSLLPAVENRWVTLIAATTE
;
A
#
# COMPACT_ATOMS: atom_id res chain seq x y z
N MET A 1 11.04 21.81 17.72
CA MET A 1 11.99 22.10 16.63
C MET A 1 11.30 21.61 15.37
N GLU A 2 10.73 22.52 14.58
CA GLU A 2 10.02 22.13 13.35
C GLU A 2 11.04 21.57 12.34
N PRO A 3 10.72 20.48 11.63
CA PRO A 3 11.59 19.96 10.59
C PRO A 3 11.71 21.01 9.48
N ASP A 4 12.94 21.47 9.23
CA ASP A 4 13.27 22.43 8.18
C ASP A 4 12.98 21.82 6.80
N LEU A 5 12.54 22.66 5.87
CA LEU A 5 12.19 22.36 4.48
C LEU A 5 13.33 21.63 3.74
N PHE A 6 14.57 21.90 4.15
CA PHE A 6 15.76 21.24 3.62
C PHE A 6 15.97 19.82 4.16
N THR A 7 15.56 19.53 5.39
CA THR A 7 15.65 18.19 5.98
C THR A 7 14.59 17.27 5.37
N ALA A 8 13.36 17.77 5.19
CA ALA A 8 12.30 17.04 4.50
C ALA A 8 12.68 16.71 3.04
N ALA A 9 13.32 17.67 2.33
CA ALA A 9 13.80 17.44 0.97
C ALA A 9 15.00 16.47 0.88
N ALA A 10 15.80 16.35 1.95
CA ALA A 10 16.93 15.43 2.03
C ALA A 10 16.46 13.99 2.32
N GLU A 11 15.51 13.81 3.23
CA GLU A 11 14.86 12.51 3.51
C GLU A 11 14.15 11.97 2.26
N ASP A 12 13.42 12.86 1.57
CA ASP A 12 12.71 12.56 0.32
C ASP A 12 13.68 12.30 -0.86
N ARG A 13 14.94 12.76 -0.78
CA ARG A 13 16.03 12.42 -1.72
C ARG A 13 16.68 11.07 -1.40
N GLN A 14 16.83 10.74 -0.12
CA GLN A 14 17.45 9.50 0.34
C GLN A 14 16.55 8.29 0.09
N GLU A 15 15.22 8.47 0.12
CA GLU A 15 14.25 7.48 -0.42
C GLU A 15 14.34 7.30 -1.94
N LYS A 16 14.85 8.30 -2.68
CA LYS A 16 14.86 8.36 -4.15
C LYS A 16 16.18 8.01 -4.81
N ASP A 17 17.25 7.69 -4.06
CA ASP A 17 18.51 7.26 -4.66
C ASP A 17 18.58 5.73 -4.76
N PRO A 18 18.17 5.13 -5.90
CA PRO A 18 18.15 3.69 -6.04
C PRO A 18 19.54 3.07 -5.93
N ALA A 19 20.63 3.83 -6.16
CA ALA A 19 21.99 3.29 -6.08
C ALA A 19 22.38 2.84 -4.66
N GLY A 20 21.82 3.48 -3.62
CA GLY A 20 22.08 3.15 -2.22
C GLY A 20 21.16 2.08 -1.60
N SER A 21 20.05 1.73 -2.28
CA SER A 21 19.09 0.76 -1.74
C SER A 21 19.53 -0.69 -1.98
N PRO A 22 19.18 -1.66 -1.10
CA PRO A 22 19.45 -3.08 -1.32
C PRO A 22 18.93 -3.59 -2.67
N LEU A 23 19.64 -4.54 -3.30
CA LEU A 23 19.26 -5.10 -4.61
C LEU A 23 17.79 -5.55 -4.65
N ALA A 24 17.32 -6.19 -3.58
CA ALA A 24 15.94 -6.66 -3.50
C ALA A 24 14.90 -5.54 -3.67
N VAL A 25 15.19 -4.32 -3.21
CA VAL A 25 14.33 -3.14 -3.39
C VAL A 25 14.38 -2.66 -4.84
N ARG A 26 15.59 -2.59 -5.42
CA ARG A 26 15.80 -2.14 -6.81
C ARG A 26 15.20 -3.07 -7.85
N MET A 27 15.14 -4.37 -7.54
CA MET A 27 14.59 -5.41 -8.39
C MET A 27 13.06 -5.56 -8.25
N ARG A 28 12.39 -4.72 -7.44
CA ARG A 28 10.93 -4.75 -7.36
C ARG A 28 10.34 -4.43 -8.75
N PRO A 29 9.42 -5.28 -9.26
CA PRO A 29 8.63 -4.99 -10.44
C PRO A 29 7.99 -3.60 -10.37
N ARG A 30 7.83 -2.97 -11.53
CA ARG A 30 7.15 -1.67 -11.67
C ARG A 30 5.71 -1.82 -12.11
N THR A 31 5.41 -2.91 -12.81
CA THR A 31 4.09 -3.23 -13.37
C THR A 31 3.65 -4.63 -12.96
N LEU A 32 2.34 -4.90 -13.03
CA LEU A 32 1.83 -6.24 -12.72
C LEU A 32 2.34 -7.29 -13.71
N ASP A 33 2.64 -6.91 -14.95
CA ASP A 33 3.15 -7.81 -16.00
C ASP A 33 4.59 -8.28 -15.73
N GLU A 34 5.37 -7.51 -14.98
CA GLU A 34 6.73 -7.86 -14.56
C GLU A 34 6.77 -8.85 -13.37
N VAL A 35 5.62 -9.16 -12.76
CA VAL A 35 5.57 -10.07 -11.61
C VAL A 35 5.73 -11.52 -12.06
N VAL A 36 6.76 -12.18 -11.55
CA VAL A 36 7.09 -13.58 -11.85
C VAL A 36 6.48 -14.53 -10.82
N GLY A 37 6.00 -15.71 -11.26
CA GLY A 37 5.51 -16.79 -10.39
C GLY A 37 4.07 -16.67 -9.87
N GLN A 38 3.42 -15.49 -10.00
CA GLN A 38 2.07 -15.24 -9.49
C GLN A 38 1.00 -15.09 -10.59
N GLN A 39 1.21 -15.69 -11.76
CA GLN A 39 0.34 -15.50 -12.95
C GLN A 39 -1.13 -15.85 -12.67
N HIS A 40 -1.39 -16.80 -11.76
CA HIS A 40 -2.74 -17.18 -11.36
C HIS A 40 -3.51 -16.04 -10.66
N LEU A 41 -2.82 -15.12 -9.98
CA LEU A 41 -3.40 -13.92 -9.35
C LEU A 41 -3.57 -12.75 -10.32
N LEU A 42 -2.96 -12.82 -11.51
CA LEU A 42 -2.83 -11.70 -12.45
C LEU A 42 -3.61 -11.89 -13.74
N LYS A 43 -4.47 -12.93 -13.80
CA LYS A 43 -5.37 -13.16 -14.93
C LYS A 43 -6.31 -11.96 -15.14
N PRO A 44 -6.75 -11.66 -16.38
CA PRO A 44 -7.74 -10.61 -16.63
C PRO A 44 -8.97 -10.75 -15.72
N GLY A 45 -9.45 -9.63 -15.17
CA GLY A 45 -10.59 -9.60 -14.24
C GLY A 45 -10.29 -10.06 -12.81
N SER A 46 -9.07 -10.52 -12.52
CA SER A 46 -8.64 -10.82 -11.14
C SER A 46 -8.77 -9.59 -10.23
N PRO A 47 -8.92 -9.76 -8.90
CA PRO A 47 -8.98 -8.65 -7.96
C PRO A 47 -7.84 -7.65 -8.13
N LEU A 48 -6.60 -8.12 -8.33
CA LEU A 48 -5.43 -7.25 -8.53
C LEU A 48 -5.52 -6.44 -9.84
N ARG A 49 -5.98 -7.06 -10.94
CA ARG A 49 -6.19 -6.36 -12.22
C ARG A 49 -7.29 -5.31 -12.13
N ARG A 50 -8.37 -5.61 -11.40
CA ARG A 50 -9.44 -4.64 -11.13
C ARG A 50 -8.97 -3.46 -10.29
N LEU A 51 -8.07 -3.67 -9.33
CA LEU A 51 -7.49 -2.59 -8.53
C LEU A 51 -6.69 -1.59 -9.37
N VAL A 52 -6.02 -2.06 -10.43
CA VAL A 52 -5.28 -1.19 -11.36
C VAL A 52 -6.14 -0.64 -12.50
N GLY A 53 -7.45 -0.89 -12.50
CA GLY A 53 -8.39 -0.38 -13.49
C GLY A 53 -8.49 -1.21 -14.77
N GLU A 54 -7.87 -2.38 -14.83
CA GLU A 54 -7.98 -3.28 -15.97
C GLU A 54 -9.23 -4.16 -15.88
N GLY A 55 -10.09 -4.09 -16.90
CA GLY A 55 -11.27 -4.95 -17.05
C GLY A 55 -12.57 -4.47 -16.37
N ALA A 56 -12.57 -3.29 -15.74
CA ALA A 56 -13.80 -2.64 -15.30
C ALA A 56 -14.17 -1.54 -16.30
N GLY A 57 -15.31 -1.65 -16.98
CA GLY A 57 -15.88 -0.61 -17.85
C GLY A 57 -16.39 0.62 -17.08
N GLY A 58 -15.71 1.00 -16.00
CA GLY A 58 -16.05 2.07 -15.07
C GLY A 58 -14.89 2.31 -14.09
N PRO A 59 -14.91 3.41 -13.32
CA PRO A 59 -13.83 3.75 -12.41
C PRO A 59 -13.57 2.57 -11.46
N ALA A 60 -12.31 2.17 -11.35
CA ALA A 60 -11.83 1.10 -10.47
C ALA A 60 -12.44 1.28 -9.07
N GLY A 61 -13.43 0.46 -8.72
CA GLY A 61 -14.04 0.53 -7.39
C GLY A 61 -12.97 0.22 -6.35
N PRO A 62 -12.83 1.02 -5.27
CA PRO A 62 -11.87 0.77 -4.21
C PRO A 62 -12.30 -0.50 -3.46
N SER A 63 -11.75 -1.63 -3.89
CA SER A 63 -11.90 -2.92 -3.22
C SER A 63 -10.70 -3.11 -2.31
N SER A 64 -10.93 -3.63 -1.11
CA SER A 64 -9.82 -4.08 -0.26
C SER A 64 -9.42 -5.49 -0.69
N VAL A 65 -8.13 -5.80 -0.64
CA VAL A 65 -7.61 -7.14 -0.99
C VAL A 65 -6.83 -7.71 0.17
N PHE A 66 -7.02 -8.99 0.42
CA PHE A 66 -6.20 -9.78 1.35
C PHE A 66 -5.27 -10.69 0.55
N LEU A 67 -3.97 -10.59 0.79
CA LEU A 67 -2.93 -11.41 0.21
C LEU A 67 -2.51 -12.48 1.22
N TRP A 68 -2.80 -13.74 0.90
CA TRP A 68 -2.42 -14.86 1.76
C TRP A 68 -1.36 -15.72 1.08
N GLY A 69 -0.31 -16.01 1.84
CA GLY A 69 0.65 -17.04 1.47
C GLY A 69 1.98 -16.90 2.19
N PRO A 70 2.93 -17.82 1.95
CA PRO A 70 4.19 -17.91 2.68
C PRO A 70 5.01 -16.60 2.68
N PRO A 71 5.97 -16.44 3.61
CA PRO A 71 6.91 -15.33 3.55
C PRO A 71 7.74 -15.39 2.25
N GLY A 72 8.12 -14.22 1.72
CA GLY A 72 8.98 -14.12 0.54
C GLY A 72 8.31 -14.30 -0.82
N ILE A 73 6.99 -14.54 -0.90
CA ILE A 73 6.28 -14.72 -2.19
C ILE A 73 5.94 -13.39 -2.92
N GLY A 74 6.35 -12.25 -2.37
CA GLY A 74 6.14 -10.94 -2.98
C GLY A 74 4.83 -10.21 -2.62
N LYS A 75 4.22 -10.48 -1.45
CA LYS A 75 2.98 -9.80 -1.01
C LYS A 75 3.14 -8.26 -0.95
N THR A 76 4.16 -7.77 -0.25
CA THR A 76 4.48 -6.34 -0.18
C THR A 76 4.79 -5.77 -1.57
N THR A 77 5.51 -6.54 -2.39
CA THR A 77 5.85 -6.16 -3.76
C THR A 77 4.61 -6.00 -4.64
N LEU A 78 3.63 -6.92 -4.54
CA LEU A 78 2.35 -6.81 -5.25
C LEU A 78 1.58 -5.55 -4.84
N ALA A 79 1.48 -5.29 -3.54
CA ALA A 79 0.81 -4.09 -3.04
C ALA A 79 1.49 -2.80 -3.53
N TYR A 80 2.83 -2.78 -3.52
CA TYR A 80 3.63 -1.68 -4.05
C TYR A 80 3.37 -1.45 -5.53
N VAL A 81 3.41 -2.50 -6.36
CA VAL A 81 3.12 -2.43 -7.80
C VAL A 81 1.72 -1.88 -8.06
N VAL A 82 0.70 -2.33 -7.32
CA VAL A 82 -0.67 -1.81 -7.44
C VAL A 82 -0.71 -0.29 -7.17
N SER A 83 0.00 0.18 -6.15
CA SER A 83 0.07 1.62 -5.86
C SER A 83 0.75 2.43 -6.98
N GLN A 84 1.82 1.89 -7.56
CA GLN A 84 2.54 2.55 -8.66
C GLN A 84 1.69 2.60 -9.93
N ALA A 85 1.07 1.47 -10.29
CA ALA A 85 0.20 1.37 -11.47
C ALA A 85 -1.01 2.30 -11.38
N THR A 86 -1.48 2.62 -10.17
CA THR A 86 -2.61 3.53 -9.94
C THR A 86 -2.20 4.96 -9.60
N ASN A 87 -0.89 5.27 -9.62
CA ASN A 87 -0.33 6.56 -9.16
C ASN A 87 -0.83 6.98 -7.77
N LYS A 88 -1.02 6.02 -6.87
CA LYS A 88 -1.46 6.25 -5.49
C LYS A 88 -0.25 6.35 -4.57
N ARG A 89 -0.41 7.06 -3.46
CA ARG A 89 0.58 7.06 -2.38
C ARG A 89 0.60 5.67 -1.75
N PHE A 90 1.79 5.10 -1.56
CA PHE A 90 1.96 3.85 -0.83
C PHE A 90 2.31 4.15 0.64
N VAL A 91 1.64 3.48 1.57
CA VAL A 91 2.01 3.49 2.98
C VAL A 91 1.98 2.05 3.48
N GLU A 92 3.05 1.62 4.14
CA GLU A 92 3.19 0.29 4.72
C GLU A 92 3.16 0.37 6.25
N LEU A 93 2.39 -0.51 6.87
CA LEU A 93 2.33 -0.72 8.31
C LEU A 93 2.42 -2.22 8.61
N SER A 94 3.15 -2.59 9.66
CA SER A 94 3.07 -3.93 10.23
C SER A 94 2.07 -3.95 11.37
N ALA A 95 1.14 -4.89 11.36
CA ALA A 95 0.18 -5.08 12.45
C ALA A 95 0.86 -5.43 13.78
N ILE A 96 2.08 -5.96 13.74
CA ILE A 96 2.87 -6.33 14.93
C ILE A 96 3.42 -5.09 15.63
N THR A 97 3.92 -4.11 14.88
CA THR A 97 4.64 -2.96 15.44
C THR A 97 3.82 -1.68 15.49
N ALA A 98 2.81 -1.53 14.62
CA ALA A 98 1.99 -0.33 14.58
C ALA A 98 1.00 -0.30 15.75
N GLY A 99 0.87 0.80 16.47
CA GLY A 99 -0.21 1.03 17.43
C GLY A 99 -1.40 1.78 16.83
N VAL A 100 -2.41 2.06 17.65
CA VAL A 100 -3.60 2.86 17.24
C VAL A 100 -3.21 4.28 16.80
N LYS A 101 -2.16 4.85 17.40
CA LYS A 101 -1.66 6.19 17.06
C LYS A 101 -1.11 6.23 15.65
N GLU A 102 -0.32 5.23 15.27
CA GLU A 102 0.29 5.11 13.94
C GLU A 102 -0.80 4.91 12.88
N VAL A 103 -1.81 4.07 13.15
CA VAL A 103 -2.97 3.89 12.26
C VAL A 103 -3.68 5.22 12.03
N ARG A 104 -3.99 5.98 13.09
CA ARG A 104 -4.63 7.31 12.97
C ARG A 104 -3.77 8.30 12.17
N ALA A 105 -2.46 8.32 12.40
CA ALA A 105 -1.55 9.21 11.69
C ALA A 105 -1.54 8.93 10.17
N VAL A 106 -1.60 7.66 9.76
CA VAL A 106 -1.72 7.28 8.35
C VAL A 106 -3.05 7.76 7.77
N ILE A 107 -4.15 7.57 8.49
CA ILE A 107 -5.48 8.01 8.07
C ILE A 107 -5.52 9.53 7.86
N ASP A 108 -5.00 10.29 8.83
CA ASP A 108 -4.94 11.76 8.72
C ASP A 108 -4.02 12.21 7.57
N GLY A 109 -2.93 11.48 7.34
CA GLY A 109 -2.06 11.68 6.19
C GLY A 109 -2.78 11.43 4.85
N ALA A 110 -3.59 10.37 4.77
CA ALA A 110 -4.36 10.03 3.57
C ALA A 110 -5.45 11.07 3.27
N ARG A 111 -6.16 11.54 4.29
CA ARG A 111 -7.18 12.60 4.15
C ARG A 111 -6.58 13.91 3.62
N ARG A 112 -5.43 14.32 4.16
CA ARG A 112 -4.72 15.52 3.69
C ARG A 112 -4.26 15.38 2.24
N ALA A 113 -3.72 14.22 1.86
CA ALA A 113 -3.27 13.96 0.49
C ALA A 113 -4.43 13.98 -0.53
N SER A 114 -5.58 13.40 -0.15
CA SER A 114 -6.78 13.36 -0.99
C SER A 114 -7.42 14.75 -1.16
N GLY A 115 -7.58 15.51 -0.06
CA GLY A 115 -8.20 16.84 -0.11
C GLY A 115 -7.34 17.95 -0.73
N GLY A 116 -6.01 17.86 -0.65
CA GLY A 116 -5.09 18.88 -1.17
C GLY A 116 -4.54 18.61 -2.57
N TYR A 117 -4.19 17.36 -2.87
CA TYR A 117 -3.50 16.96 -4.12
C TYR A 117 -4.27 15.91 -4.93
N GLY A 118 -5.45 15.46 -4.47
CA GLY A 118 -6.22 14.41 -5.14
C GLY A 118 -5.53 13.04 -5.17
N LYS A 119 -4.43 12.84 -4.42
CA LYS A 119 -3.66 11.60 -4.45
C LYS A 119 -4.22 10.62 -3.42
N GLU A 120 -4.94 9.62 -3.92
CA GLU A 120 -5.43 8.52 -3.09
C GLU A 120 -4.28 7.70 -2.49
N THR A 121 -4.56 7.00 -1.38
CA THR A 121 -3.55 6.23 -0.64
C THR A 121 -3.88 4.74 -0.66
N VAL A 122 -2.88 3.92 -0.99
CA VAL A 122 -2.88 2.47 -0.74
C VAL A 122 -2.19 2.22 0.59
N LEU A 123 -2.94 1.68 1.55
CA LEU A 123 -2.42 1.24 2.83
C LEU A 123 -2.16 -0.27 2.75
N PHE A 124 -0.90 -0.66 2.84
CA PHE A 124 -0.49 -2.03 3.02
C PHE A 124 -0.37 -2.37 4.50
N LEU A 125 -1.07 -3.43 4.95
CA LEU A 125 -0.99 -3.94 6.32
C LEU A 125 -0.44 -5.37 6.32
N ASP A 126 0.79 -5.55 6.80
CA ASP A 126 1.38 -6.88 6.93
C ASP A 126 1.02 -7.54 8.26
N GLU A 127 0.93 -8.88 8.24
CA GLU A 127 0.52 -9.72 9.36
C GLU A 127 -0.81 -9.32 10.01
N ILE A 128 -1.82 -9.06 9.18
CA ILE A 128 -3.16 -8.59 9.61
C ILE A 128 -3.82 -9.50 10.65
N HIS A 129 -3.43 -10.77 10.72
CA HIS A 129 -3.90 -11.72 11.74
C HIS A 129 -3.48 -11.33 13.17
N ARG A 130 -2.46 -10.47 13.36
CA ARG A 130 -2.04 -9.91 14.65
C ARG A 130 -2.71 -8.57 14.98
N PHE A 131 -3.57 -8.06 14.11
CA PHE A 131 -4.22 -6.77 14.29
C PHE A 131 -5.28 -6.85 15.39
N SER A 132 -5.08 -6.10 16.45
CA SER A 132 -6.02 -6.01 17.57
C SER A 132 -7.33 -5.34 17.18
N LYS A 133 -8.38 -5.63 17.95
CA LYS A 133 -9.70 -4.99 17.78
C LYS A 133 -9.63 -3.47 17.84
N ALA A 134 -8.83 -2.90 18.74
CA ALA A 134 -8.70 -1.45 18.88
C ALA A 134 -8.08 -0.80 17.62
N GLN A 135 -7.10 -1.46 16.99
CA GLN A 135 -6.54 -0.99 15.73
C GLN A 135 -7.54 -1.15 14.58
N GLN A 136 -8.27 -2.26 14.52
CA GLN A 136 -9.34 -2.48 13.54
C GLN A 136 -10.43 -1.41 13.62
N ASP A 137 -10.95 -1.15 14.81
CA ASP A 137 -11.98 -0.13 15.05
C ASP A 137 -11.48 1.26 14.64
N SER A 138 -10.17 1.53 14.77
CA SER A 138 -9.57 2.78 14.31
C SER A 138 -9.39 2.88 12.79
N LEU A 139 -9.27 1.73 12.10
CA LEU A 139 -9.03 1.66 10.66
C LEU A 139 -10.31 1.62 9.84
N LEU A 140 -11.33 0.90 10.32
CA LEU A 140 -12.57 0.64 9.57
C LEU A 140 -13.19 1.91 8.96
N PRO A 141 -13.34 3.02 9.70
CA PRO A 141 -13.92 4.24 9.12
C PRO A 141 -13.13 4.75 7.90
N ALA A 142 -11.79 4.60 7.88
CA ALA A 142 -10.99 5.07 6.77
C ALA A 142 -11.15 4.22 5.50
N VAL A 143 -11.39 2.92 5.66
CA VAL A 143 -11.68 2.00 4.55
C VAL A 143 -13.08 2.26 4.02
N GLU A 144 -14.08 2.37 4.90
CA GLU A 144 -15.48 2.61 4.54
C GLU A 144 -15.68 3.95 3.82
N ASN A 145 -15.03 5.01 4.33
CA ASN A 145 -15.06 6.35 3.70
C ASN A 145 -14.08 6.49 2.53
N ARG A 146 -13.41 5.40 2.12
CA ARG A 146 -12.48 5.35 0.98
C ARG A 146 -11.32 6.36 1.08
N TRP A 147 -10.91 6.68 2.30
CA TRP A 147 -9.70 7.49 2.51
C TRP A 147 -8.44 6.68 2.18
N VAL A 148 -8.51 5.36 2.35
CA VAL A 148 -7.46 4.43 1.96
C VAL A 148 -8.03 3.25 1.18
N THR A 149 -7.26 2.76 0.20
CA THR A 149 -7.45 1.42 -0.38
C THR A 149 -6.60 0.45 0.43
N LEU A 150 -7.24 -0.49 1.13
CA LEU A 150 -6.53 -1.45 1.98
C LEU A 150 -6.04 -2.66 1.18
N ILE A 151 -4.75 -2.97 1.30
CA ILE A 151 -4.18 -4.26 0.91
C ILE A 151 -3.59 -4.89 2.16
N ALA A 152 -4.22 -5.94 2.68
CA ALA A 152 -3.73 -6.63 3.86
C ALA A 152 -2.97 -7.90 3.44
N ALA A 153 -1.99 -8.32 4.24
CA ALA A 153 -1.24 -9.54 4.03
C ALA A 153 -1.19 -10.39 5.31
N THR A 154 -1.14 -11.70 5.12
CA THR A 154 -0.91 -12.68 6.20
C THR A 154 -0.14 -13.88 5.67
N THR A 155 0.70 -14.48 6.51
CA THR A 155 1.26 -15.81 6.27
C THR A 155 0.43 -16.95 6.86
N GLU A 156 -0.42 -16.63 7.85
CA GLU A 156 -1.33 -17.56 8.54
C GLU A 156 -2.67 -17.63 7.83
#